data_AF-A0A1Y2VVZ3-F1
#
_entry.id   AF-A0A1Y2VVZ3-F1
#
_cell.length_a   1.000
_cell.length_b   1.000
_cell.length_c   1.000
_cell.angle_alpha   90.00
_cell.angle_beta   90.00
_cell.angle_gamma   90.00
#
_symmetry.space_group_name_H-M   'P 1'
#
loop_
_entity.id
_entity.type
_entity.pdbx_description
1 polymer ?
#
loop_
_entity_poly.entity_id
_entity_poly.type
_entity_poly.pdbx_seq_one_letter_code
_entity_poly.pdbx_strand_id
1 'polypeptide(L)'
;MPFQQRFRKITDNNAALIYLMNRVISAMNRETDDAKKQRAQTKVKDVQPAVEECANVTPRITKAHTDYLAGRASYRDVDTLMNEFERSYDRVNSAYRDCASILGI
;
A
#
# COMPACT_ATOMS: atom_id res chain seq x y z
N MET A 1 -4.24 -15.53 13.22
CA MET A 1 -2.99 -14.78 13.47
C MET A 1 -3.22 -13.85 14.66
N PRO A 2 -2.37 -13.87 15.70
CA PRO A 2 -2.42 -12.91 16.81
C PRO A 2 -2.41 -11.45 16.34
N PHE A 3 -3.13 -10.58 17.05
CA PHE A 3 -3.34 -9.19 16.66
C PHE A 3 -2.03 -8.43 16.39
N GLN A 4 -1.06 -8.50 17.31
CA GLN A 4 0.25 -7.83 17.16
C GLN A 4 0.98 -8.26 15.89
N GLN A 5 0.84 -9.53 15.48
CA GLN A 5 1.44 -10.02 14.24
C GLN A 5 0.75 -9.45 13.01
N ARG A 6 -0.58 -9.31 13.04
CA ARG A 6 -1.34 -8.76 11.92
C ARG A 6 -1.12 -7.25 11.76
N PHE A 7 -1.05 -6.50 12.88
CA PHE A 7 -0.68 -5.08 12.85
C PHE A 7 0.72 -4.88 12.30
N ARG A 8 1.70 -5.67 12.78
CA ARG A 8 3.07 -5.64 12.27
C ARG A 8 3.16 -6.00 10.78
N LYS A 9 2.40 -6.99 10.33
CA LYS A 9 2.30 -7.34 8.90
C LYS A 9 1.83 -6.15 8.07
N ILE A 10 0.83 -5.38 8.54
CA ILE A 10 0.35 -4.19 7.84
C ILE A 10 1.44 -3.11 7.77
N THR A 11 2.13 -2.84 8.87
CA THR A 11 3.22 -1.84 8.87
C THR A 11 4.36 -2.26 7.94
N ASP A 12 4.74 -3.54 7.96
CA ASP A 12 5.79 -4.09 7.10
C ASP A 12 5.37 -4.04 5.62
N ASN A 13 4.13 -4.42 5.33
CA ASN A 13 3.53 -4.34 3.99
C ASN A 13 3.53 -2.89 3.48
N ASN A 14 3.10 -1.93 4.30
CA ASN A 14 3.08 -0.52 3.92
C ASN A 14 4.49 0.01 3.59
N ALA A 15 5.50 -0.34 4.41
CA ALA A 15 6.89 0.03 4.15
C ALA A 15 7.42 -0.59 2.84
N ALA A 16 7.14 -1.88 2.60
CA ALA A 16 7.52 -2.57 1.37
C ALA A 16 6.84 -1.96 0.14
N LEU A 17 5.58 -1.53 0.27
CA LEU A 17 4.85 -0.86 -0.81
C LEU A 17 5.46 0.49 -1.15
N ILE A 18 5.73 1.34 -0.16
CA ILE A 18 6.38 2.64 -0.37
C ILE A 18 7.72 2.45 -1.09
N TYR A 19 8.50 1.44 -0.67
CA TYR A 19 9.76 1.11 -1.32
C TYR A 19 9.58 0.70 -2.80
N LEU A 20 8.63 -0.20 -3.09
CA LEU A 20 8.32 -0.64 -4.44
C LEU A 20 7.83 0.53 -5.32
N MET A 21 6.96 1.38 -4.79
CA MET A 21 6.45 2.57 -5.47
C MET A 21 7.60 3.50 -5.88
N ASN A 22 8.51 3.78 -4.96
CA ASN A 22 9.67 4.63 -5.23
C ASN A 22 10.60 4.02 -6.30
N ARG A 23 10.80 2.68 -6.28
CA ARG A 23 11.55 1.98 -7.33
C ARG A 23 10.88 2.10 -8.69
N VAL A 24 9.57 1.86 -8.77
CA VAL A 24 8.80 1.95 -10.02
C VAL A 24 8.81 3.38 -10.57
N ILE A 25 8.58 4.39 -9.74
CA ILE A 25 8.62 5.80 -10.17
C ILE A 25 10.03 6.16 -10.67
N SER A 26 11.07 5.74 -9.97
CA SER A 26 12.46 5.98 -10.37
C SER A 26 12.82 5.30 -11.70
N ALA A 27 12.37 4.05 -11.89
CA ALA A 27 12.59 3.31 -13.14
C ALA A 27 11.80 3.94 -14.29
N MET A 28 10.54 4.31 -14.08
CA MET A 28 9.69 4.96 -15.07
C MET A 28 10.25 6.33 -15.51
N ASN A 29 10.92 7.06 -14.62
CA ASN A 29 11.59 8.32 -14.96
C ASN A 29 12.88 8.12 -15.78
N ARG A 30 13.50 6.93 -15.70
CA ARG A 30 14.74 6.58 -16.43
C ARG A 30 14.47 5.75 -17.68
N GLU A 31 13.26 5.22 -17.85
CA GLU A 31 12.86 4.43 -18.99
C GLU A 31 12.89 5.27 -20.26
N THR A 32 13.56 4.74 -21.29
CA THR A 32 13.73 5.36 -22.61
C THR A 32 12.75 4.79 -23.64
N ASP A 33 12.16 3.62 -23.37
CA ASP A 33 11.08 3.05 -24.15
C ASP A 33 9.74 3.72 -23.76
N ASP A 34 9.29 4.66 -24.60
CA ASP A 34 8.06 5.41 -24.40
C ASP A 34 6.82 4.51 -24.25
N ALA A 35 6.79 3.36 -24.94
CA ALA A 35 5.66 2.43 -24.85
C ALA A 35 5.64 1.72 -23.49
N LYS A 36 6.79 1.27 -22.97
CA LYS A 36 6.88 0.72 -21.61
C LYS A 36 6.51 1.75 -20.56
N LYS A 37 7.07 2.96 -20.69
CA LYS A 37 6.79 4.07 -19.78
C LYS A 37 5.31 4.39 -19.74
N GLN A 38 4.65 4.51 -20.90
CA GLN A 38 3.23 4.80 -20.98
C GLN A 38 2.37 3.68 -20.38
N ARG A 39 2.70 2.42 -20.63
CA ARG A 39 2.00 1.26 -20.02
C ARG A 39 2.09 1.25 -18.50
N ALA A 40 3.29 1.50 -17.95
CA ALA A 40 3.48 1.59 -16.51
C ALA A 40 2.73 2.81 -15.93
N GLN A 41 2.79 3.96 -16.60
CA GLN A 41 2.14 5.19 -16.15
C GLN A 41 0.61 5.05 -16.11
N THR A 42 -0.01 4.40 -17.10
CA THR A 42 -1.45 4.12 -17.10
C THR A 42 -1.83 3.27 -15.88
N LYS A 43 -1.10 2.18 -15.61
CA LYS A 43 -1.36 1.33 -14.43
C LYS A 43 -1.20 2.10 -13.11
N VAL A 44 -0.19 2.97 -12.99
CA VAL A 44 -0.02 3.82 -11.81
C VAL A 44 -1.22 4.75 -11.63
N LYS A 45 -1.72 5.37 -12.71
CA LYS A 45 -2.92 6.22 -12.65
C LYS A 45 -4.16 5.45 -12.24
N ASP A 46 -4.35 4.24 -12.79
CA ASP A 46 -5.51 3.40 -12.50
C ASP A 46 -5.58 2.97 -11.03
N VAL A 47 -4.42 2.84 -10.38
CA VAL A 47 -4.31 2.40 -8.98
C VAL A 47 -4.10 3.54 -7.98
N GLN A 48 -3.98 4.77 -8.45
CA GLN A 48 -3.79 5.96 -7.62
C GLN A 48 -4.86 6.14 -6.52
N PRO A 49 -6.17 5.91 -6.76
CA PRO A 49 -7.17 6.00 -5.71
C PRO A 49 -6.93 4.98 -4.57
N ALA A 50 -6.47 3.78 -4.89
CA ALA A 50 -6.15 2.75 -3.89
C ALA A 50 -4.86 3.08 -3.12
N VAL A 51 -3.90 3.75 -3.75
CA VAL A 51 -2.71 4.31 -3.06
C VAL A 51 -3.13 5.33 -2.01
N GLU A 52 -4.02 6.26 -2.38
CA GLU A 52 -4.54 7.28 -1.47
C GLU A 52 -5.34 6.66 -0.32
N GLU A 53 -6.12 5.63 -0.60
CA GLU A 53 -6.84 4.87 0.43
C GLU A 53 -5.86 4.23 1.43
N CYS A 54 -4.81 3.54 0.97
CA CYS A 54 -3.77 2.99 1.83
C CYS A 54 -3.08 4.07 2.69
N ALA A 55 -2.75 5.21 2.09
CA ALA A 55 -2.12 6.34 2.77
C ALA A 55 -3.03 6.96 3.84
N ASN A 56 -4.33 7.02 3.59
CA ASN A 56 -5.33 7.55 4.52
C ASN A 56 -5.66 6.57 5.66
N VAL A 57 -5.69 5.27 5.38
CA VAL A 57 -6.07 4.23 6.35
C VAL A 57 -4.95 3.92 7.34
N THR A 58 -3.68 3.90 6.89
CA THR A 58 -2.53 3.59 7.75
C THR A 58 -2.46 4.43 9.05
N PRO A 59 -2.54 5.77 9.03
CA PRO A 59 -2.52 6.56 10.27
C PRO A 59 -3.76 6.32 11.14
N ARG A 60 -4.92 6.02 10.53
CA ARG A 60 -6.15 5.67 11.27
C ARG A 60 -5.98 4.35 12.02
N ILE A 61 -5.35 3.34 11.40
CA ILE A 61 -5.02 2.06 12.05
C ILE A 61 -4.12 2.30 13.26
N THR A 62 -3.05 3.10 13.12
CA THR A 62 -2.12 3.41 14.22
C THR A 62 -2.83 4.11 15.38
N LYS A 63 -3.69 5.08 15.08
CA LYS A 63 -4.48 5.78 16.09
C LYS A 63 -5.44 4.82 16.79
N ALA A 64 -6.24 4.06 16.04
CA ALA A 64 -7.22 3.13 16.59
C ALA A 64 -6.54 2.06 17.47
N HIS A 65 -5.36 1.57 17.08
CA HIS A 65 -4.56 0.66 17.89
C HIS A 65 -4.10 1.31 19.21
N THR A 66 -3.63 2.55 19.15
CA THR A 66 -3.22 3.31 20.34
C THR A 66 -4.39 3.51 21.30
N ASP A 67 -5.55 3.90 20.76
CA ASP A 67 -6.77 4.09 21.55
C ASP A 67 -7.26 2.75 22.14
N TYR A 68 -7.15 1.64 21.41
CA TYR A 68 -7.45 0.30 21.94
C TYR A 68 -6.53 -0.07 23.11
N LEU A 69 -5.21 0.11 22.98
CA LEU A 69 -4.26 -0.15 24.07
C LEU A 69 -4.51 0.73 25.29
N ALA A 70 -5.04 1.94 25.10
CA ALA A 70 -5.43 2.86 26.17
C ALA A 70 -6.83 2.59 26.74
N GLY A 71 -7.56 1.58 26.25
CA GLY A 71 -8.92 1.25 26.68
C GLY A 71 -10.00 2.24 26.21
N ARG A 72 -9.72 3.03 25.17
CA ARG A 72 -10.58 4.12 24.65
C ARG A 72 -11.31 3.76 23.35
N ALA A 73 -10.99 2.62 22.75
CA ALA A 73 -11.62 2.16 21.51
C ALA A 73 -11.84 0.64 21.54
N SER A 74 -12.73 0.16 20.68
CA SER A 74 -12.96 -1.27 20.53
C SER A 74 -11.94 -1.87 19.55
N TYR A 75 -11.64 -3.15 19.75
CA TYR A 75 -10.85 -3.91 18.79
C TYR A 75 -11.47 -3.95 17.39
N ARG A 76 -12.80 -3.89 17.30
CA ARG A 76 -13.55 -3.95 16.04
C ARG A 76 -13.23 -2.77 15.11
N ASP A 77 -12.94 -1.61 15.69
CA ASP A 77 -12.58 -0.41 14.91
C ASP A 77 -11.20 -0.59 14.27
N VAL A 78 -10.25 -1.17 15.01
CA VAL A 78 -8.93 -1.52 14.49
C VAL A 78 -9.06 -2.57 13.37
N ASP A 79 -9.81 -3.64 13.61
CA ASP A 79 -9.99 -4.73 12.65
C ASP A 79 -10.64 -4.25 11.33
N THR A 80 -11.64 -3.37 11.42
CA THR A 80 -12.30 -2.79 10.25
C THR A 80 -11.31 -2.03 9.38
N LEU A 81 -10.49 -1.18 9.99
CA LEU A 81 -9.46 -0.41 9.29
C LEU A 81 -8.37 -1.30 8.71
N MET A 82 -7.96 -2.35 9.43
CA MET A 82 -6.99 -3.33 8.92
C MET A 82 -7.52 -4.07 7.67
N ASN A 83 -8.80 -4.45 7.66
CA ASN A 83 -9.45 -5.06 6.51
C ASN A 83 -9.60 -4.11 5.31
N GLU A 84 -9.77 -2.80 5.56
CA GLU A 84 -9.80 -1.75 4.54
C GLU A 84 -8.41 -1.62 3.89
N PHE A 85 -7.35 -1.54 4.71
CA PHE A 85 -5.97 -1.49 4.23
C PHE A 85 -5.61 -2.73 3.41
N GLU A 86 -5.88 -3.95 3.89
CA GLU A 86 -5.47 -5.17 3.19
C GLU A 86 -6.11 -5.27 1.79
N ARG A 87 -7.38 -4.87 1.64
CA ARG A 87 -8.08 -4.85 0.34
C ARG A 87 -7.44 -3.89 -0.65
N SER A 88 -7.08 -2.70 -0.20
CA SER A 88 -6.49 -1.67 -1.05
C SER A 88 -5.01 -1.96 -1.32
N TYR A 89 -4.30 -2.51 -0.33
CA TYR A 89 -2.92 -2.94 -0.45
C TYR A 89 -2.73 -3.98 -1.56
N ASP A 90 -3.55 -5.02 -1.63
CA ASP A 90 -3.38 -6.08 -2.63
C ASP A 90 -3.52 -5.54 -4.06
N ARG A 91 -4.45 -4.61 -4.29
CA ARG A 91 -4.62 -3.93 -5.58
C ARG A 91 -3.38 -3.11 -5.94
N VAL A 92 -2.87 -2.30 -5.00
CA VAL A 92 -1.68 -1.48 -5.22
C VAL A 92 -0.45 -2.35 -5.45
N ASN A 93 -0.20 -3.34 -4.59
CA ASN A 93 0.95 -4.23 -4.69
C ASN A 93 0.95 -5.01 -6.02
N SER A 94 -0.19 -5.54 -6.45
CA SER A 94 -0.29 -6.21 -7.76
C SER A 94 0.02 -5.25 -8.91
N ALA A 95 -0.56 -4.04 -8.91
CA ALA A 95 -0.34 -3.07 -9.98
C ALA A 95 1.12 -2.59 -10.05
N TYR A 96 1.76 -2.36 -8.90
CA TYR A 96 3.16 -1.93 -8.86
C TYR A 96 4.13 -3.08 -9.20
N ARG A 97 3.79 -4.34 -8.89
CA ARG A 97 4.55 -5.51 -9.39
C ARG A 97 4.43 -5.67 -10.90
N ASP A 98 3.25 -5.45 -11.47
CA ASP A 98 3.09 -5.43 -12.93
C ASP A 98 3.95 -4.32 -13.56
N CYS A 99 3.95 -3.12 -12.96
CA CYS A 99 4.79 -2.02 -13.42
C CYS A 99 6.28 -2.38 -13.33
N ALA A 100 6.73 -3.01 -12.24
CA ALA A 100 8.09 -3.50 -12.09
C ALA A 100 8.45 -4.52 -13.19
N SER A 101 7.54 -5.44 -13.51
CA SER A 101 7.73 -6.40 -14.60
C SER A 101 7.78 -5.74 -15.98
N ILE A 102 6.97 -4.70 -16.25
CA ILE A 102 7.01 -3.94 -17.51
C ILE A 102 8.35 -3.21 -17.66
N LEU A 103 8.85 -2.63 -16.56
CA LEU A 103 10.08 -1.83 -16.52
C LEU A 103 11.35 -2.68 -16.33
N GLY A 104 11.21 -3.97 -16.04
CA GLY A 104 12.34 -4.91 -15.89
C GLY A 104 13.16 -4.74 -14.60
N ILE A 105 12.52 -4.43 -13.47
CA ILE A 105 13.17 -4.19 -12.16
C ILE A 105 12.72 -5.14 -11.04
#